data_AF-A0A847SK59-F1
#
_entry.id   AF-A0A847SK59-F1
#
_cell.length_a   1.000
_cell.length_b   1.000
_cell.length_c   1.000
_cell.angle_alpha   90.00
_cell.angle_beta   90.00
_cell.angle_gamma   90.00
#
_symmetry.space_group_name_H-M   'P 1'
#
loop_
_entity.id
_entity.type
_entity.pdbx_description
1 polymer ?
#
loop_
_entity_poly.entity_id
_entity_poly.type
_entity_poly.pdbx_seq_one_letter_code
_entity_poly.pdbx_strand_id
1 'polypeptide(L)'
;MEVPLCNLCKIKPATQTGSHIFSWSLIRSLVNKEGIRERENEVVFSFSEAFVKTYIGRQQSAEEKVIPIKGRPLNEEEIEETENENPFISDNILCPECEHMLSVLESVVNERVLTKTRKHIVKNTGGYDKIAIQDGDPLRLFIYSLAWRGAITGINNFEMLPEHSEILRNILHKSLSSNRTELLKNIEQHSNLVRSISLLIAFLEVHGKNDNFIYCSLSYKPYAMILNDLSFQIFFDDAPDNSFDPEFMGINNVIKKDELLMKNEANFEVAILSNQVRMQVNRNLNSAMKDIILKPAIELFSLAFQKFIQRLPHREEVQLFIQNVIKRGDHKLENYTPKDFVEAASETMLQLFPERSKP
;
A
#
# COMPACT_ATOMS: atom_id res chain seq x y z
N MET A 1 17.47 -28.22 -3.34
CA MET A 1 17.55 -26.74 -3.25
C MET A 1 17.91 -26.40 -1.83
N GLU A 2 18.90 -25.53 -1.65
CA GLU A 2 19.31 -25.05 -0.33
C GLU A 2 18.22 -24.12 0.23
N VAL A 3 17.80 -24.34 1.47
CA VAL A 3 16.75 -23.53 2.09
C VAL A 3 17.35 -22.15 2.41
N PRO A 4 16.74 -21.04 1.96
CA PRO A 4 17.27 -19.71 2.24
C PRO A 4 17.29 -19.43 3.74
N LEU A 5 18.20 -18.55 4.18
CA LEU A 5 18.25 -18.10 5.57
C LEU A 5 17.16 -17.03 5.82
N CYS A 6 16.67 -16.99 7.06
CA CYS A 6 15.71 -16.00 7.54
C CYS A 6 16.24 -14.57 7.30
N ASN A 7 15.44 -13.74 6.63
CA ASN A 7 15.86 -12.37 6.31
C ASN A 7 16.11 -11.51 7.55
N LEU A 8 15.43 -11.79 8.68
CA LEU A 8 15.60 -11.02 9.92
C LEU A 8 16.84 -11.44 10.70
N CYS A 9 16.95 -12.72 11.10
CA CYS A 9 18.05 -13.18 11.95
C CYS A 9 19.30 -13.62 11.17
N LYS A 10 19.17 -13.95 9.89
CA LYS A 10 20.24 -14.47 9.02
C LYS A 10 20.98 -15.70 9.59
N ILE A 11 20.34 -16.45 10.49
CA ILE A 11 20.92 -17.62 11.18
C ILE A 11 20.10 -18.88 10.89
N LYS A 12 18.79 -18.83 11.11
CA LYS A 12 17.89 -20.00 10.95
C LYS A 12 17.34 -20.06 9.53
N PRO A 13 17.01 -21.25 9.00
CA PRO A 13 16.32 -21.40 7.73
C PRO A 13 14.97 -20.64 7.71
N ALA A 14 14.65 -20.01 6.59
CA ALA A 14 13.39 -19.31 6.37
C ALA A 14 12.33 -20.31 5.92
N THR A 15 11.67 -20.96 6.88
CA THR A 15 10.67 -22.00 6.61
C THR A 15 9.24 -21.57 6.98
N GLN A 16 9.04 -20.33 7.41
CA GLN A 16 7.70 -19.82 7.71
C GLN A 16 6.95 -19.63 6.40
N THR A 17 5.79 -20.29 6.27
CA THR A 17 4.82 -20.04 5.20
C THR A 17 3.71 -19.13 5.72
N GLY A 18 3.03 -18.42 4.84
CA GLY A 18 1.93 -17.54 5.23
C GLY A 18 2.37 -16.25 5.93
N SER A 19 3.63 -15.81 5.79
CA SER A 19 4.09 -14.58 6.44
C SER A 19 3.42 -13.37 5.80
N HIS A 20 2.66 -12.61 6.60
CA HIS A 20 2.05 -11.39 6.11
C HIS A 20 3.08 -10.28 5.97
N ILE A 21 3.12 -9.64 4.80
CA ILE A 21 4.01 -8.51 4.49
C ILE A 21 3.61 -7.30 5.33
N PHE A 22 2.32 -6.99 5.38
CA PHE A 22 1.75 -5.99 6.28
C PHE A 22 1.00 -6.67 7.42
N SER A 23 0.94 -6.02 8.57
CA SER A 23 0.25 -6.56 9.75
C SER A 23 -1.20 -6.94 9.44
N TRP A 24 -1.64 -8.07 9.98
CA TRP A 24 -3.00 -8.55 9.77
C TRP A 24 -4.04 -7.55 10.28
N SER A 25 -3.76 -6.80 11.35
CA SER A 25 -4.69 -5.78 11.84
C SER A 25 -4.86 -4.57 10.92
N LEU A 26 -3.91 -4.32 10.02
CA LEU A 26 -4.00 -3.31 8.95
C LEU A 26 -4.69 -3.88 7.71
N ILE A 27 -4.35 -5.12 7.32
CA ILE A 27 -4.96 -5.80 6.18
C ILE A 27 -6.45 -6.07 6.44
N ARG A 28 -6.79 -6.56 7.63
CA ARG A 28 -8.16 -6.91 8.03
C ARG A 28 -9.13 -5.74 7.94
N SER A 29 -8.68 -4.51 8.22
CA SER A 29 -9.49 -3.30 8.12
C SER A 29 -9.63 -2.79 6.67
N LEU A 30 -8.72 -3.15 5.75
CA LEU A 30 -8.96 -2.97 4.30
C LEU A 30 -10.14 -3.85 3.85
N VAL A 31 -10.21 -5.04 4.43
CA VAL A 31 -10.98 -6.20 3.94
C VAL A 31 -12.42 -6.27 4.45
N ASN A 32 -12.68 -5.93 5.72
CA ASN A 32 -13.99 -6.19 6.33
C ASN A 32 -14.91 -4.97 6.30
N LYS A 33 -16.07 -5.07 5.63
CA LYS A 33 -17.25 -4.26 5.99
C LYS A 33 -17.71 -4.66 7.39
N GLU A 34 -18.22 -3.70 8.15
CA GLU A 34 -18.62 -3.84 9.56
C GLU A 34 -19.23 -5.21 9.89
N GLY A 35 -18.70 -5.86 10.94
CA GLY A 35 -19.39 -6.95 11.64
C GLY A 35 -18.93 -8.38 11.36
N ILE A 36 -18.18 -8.67 10.29
CA ILE A 36 -17.78 -10.04 9.97
C ILE A 36 -16.32 -10.30 10.38
N ARG A 37 -16.08 -11.37 11.16
CA ARG A 37 -14.81 -11.67 11.82
C ARG A 37 -13.93 -12.69 11.08
N GLU A 38 -14.38 -13.17 9.93
CA GLU A 38 -13.76 -14.30 9.22
C GLU A 38 -12.72 -13.82 8.21
N ARG A 39 -11.64 -14.60 8.05
CA ARG A 39 -10.47 -14.33 7.18
C ARG A 39 -10.81 -14.32 5.68
N GLU A 40 -12.09 -14.46 5.33
CA GLU A 40 -12.54 -15.02 4.04
C GLU A 40 -13.31 -14.01 3.19
N ASN A 41 -13.30 -12.72 3.58
CA ASN A 41 -14.12 -11.65 2.97
C ASN A 41 -13.31 -10.52 2.31
N GLU A 42 -12.09 -10.82 1.85
CA GLU A 42 -11.10 -9.85 1.39
C GLU A 42 -11.45 -9.24 0.03
N VAL A 43 -11.47 -7.91 -0.10
CA VAL A 43 -11.19 -7.23 -1.37
C VAL A 43 -10.10 -6.21 -1.08
N VAL A 44 -8.92 -6.39 -1.67
CA VAL A 44 -7.80 -5.48 -1.48
C VAL A 44 -7.22 -5.10 -2.83
N PHE A 45 -7.08 -3.80 -3.07
CA PHE A 45 -6.40 -3.29 -4.24
C PHE A 45 -4.93 -3.04 -3.89
N SER A 46 -4.04 -3.76 -4.57
CA SER A 46 -2.59 -3.57 -4.52
C SER A 46 -2.12 -2.98 -5.85
N PHE A 47 -1.23 -1.99 -5.82
CA PHE A 47 -0.81 -1.26 -7.02
C PHE A 47 0.70 -1.32 -7.21
N SER A 48 1.18 -1.85 -8.34
CA SER A 48 2.57 -1.70 -8.79
C SER A 48 2.62 -0.88 -10.10
N GLU A 49 3.81 -0.42 -10.54
CA GLU A 49 3.99 0.49 -11.69
C GLU A 49 3.37 0.00 -13.01
N ALA A 50 3.01 -1.28 -13.11
CA ALA A 50 2.46 -1.85 -14.33
C ALA A 50 0.95 -2.18 -14.24
N PHE A 51 0.41 -2.53 -13.07
CA PHE A 51 -0.95 -3.06 -12.97
C PHE A 51 -1.63 -2.79 -11.62
N VAL A 52 -2.97 -2.68 -11.67
CA VAL A 52 -3.85 -2.83 -10.50
C VAL A 52 -4.04 -4.33 -10.26
N LYS A 53 -3.50 -4.87 -9.17
CA LYS A 53 -3.86 -6.22 -8.71
C LYS A 53 -5.02 -6.10 -7.71
N THR A 54 -6.20 -6.56 -8.13
CA THR A 54 -7.36 -6.72 -7.25
C THR A 54 -7.33 -8.11 -6.64
N TYR A 55 -7.06 -8.21 -5.34
CA TYR A 55 -7.20 -9.45 -4.58
C TYR A 55 -8.64 -9.59 -4.08
N ILE A 56 -9.25 -10.76 -4.29
CA ILE A 56 -10.60 -11.11 -3.81
C ILE A 56 -10.48 -12.44 -3.04
N GLY A 57 -10.97 -12.47 -1.80
CA GLY A 57 -10.85 -13.60 -0.87
C GLY A 57 -11.72 -14.82 -1.21
N ARG A 58 -11.34 -15.98 -0.66
CA ARG A 58 -11.73 -17.35 -1.07
C ARG A 58 -13.20 -17.81 -0.96
N GLN A 59 -14.15 -17.09 -0.33
CA GLN A 59 -15.53 -17.60 -0.17
C GLN A 59 -16.64 -16.56 -0.37
N GLN A 60 -16.61 -15.81 -1.46
CA GLN A 60 -17.81 -15.10 -1.91
C GLN A 60 -18.08 -15.45 -3.36
N SER A 61 -19.32 -15.84 -3.65
CA SER A 61 -19.78 -16.06 -5.01
C SER A 61 -19.33 -14.89 -5.87
N ALA A 62 -18.71 -15.20 -7.00
CA ALA A 62 -18.12 -14.28 -7.97
C ALA A 62 -19.14 -13.30 -8.62
N GLU A 63 -20.34 -13.16 -8.04
CA GLU A 63 -21.46 -12.39 -8.57
C GLU A 63 -21.86 -11.23 -7.63
N GLU A 64 -22.00 -11.45 -6.32
CA GLU A 64 -22.59 -10.45 -5.41
C GLU A 64 -21.70 -9.25 -5.10
N LYS A 65 -20.37 -9.40 -5.21
CA LYS A 65 -19.41 -8.29 -4.98
C LYS A 65 -18.47 -8.01 -6.15
N VAL A 66 -18.18 -8.99 -6.98
CA VAL A 66 -17.34 -8.80 -8.17
C VAL A 66 -18.05 -7.93 -9.20
N ILE A 67 -19.33 -8.18 -9.50
CA ILE A 67 -20.07 -7.41 -10.52
C ILE A 67 -20.18 -5.92 -10.13
N PRO A 68 -20.49 -5.53 -8.88
CA PRO A 68 -20.46 -4.12 -8.46
C PRO A 68 -19.09 -3.43 -8.54
N ILE A 69 -18.00 -4.21 -8.50
CA ILE A 69 -16.62 -3.73 -8.53
C ILE A 69 -16.14 -3.73 -9.98
N LYS A 70 -15.96 -4.91 -10.58
CA LYS A 70 -15.46 -5.17 -11.94
C LYS A 70 -16.45 -4.91 -13.07
N GLY A 71 -17.74 -4.72 -12.80
CA GLY A 71 -18.77 -4.60 -13.84
C GLY A 71 -19.09 -5.91 -14.57
N ARG A 72 -18.37 -7.00 -14.26
CA ARG A 72 -18.50 -8.34 -14.84
C ARG A 72 -18.10 -9.41 -13.82
N PRO A 73 -18.53 -10.67 -13.97
CA PRO A 73 -17.98 -11.79 -13.19
C PRO A 73 -16.49 -12.01 -13.53
N LEU A 74 -15.77 -12.67 -12.61
CA LEU A 74 -14.40 -13.15 -12.86
C LEU A 74 -14.44 -14.28 -13.90
N ASN A 75 -13.44 -14.35 -14.77
CA ASN A 75 -13.22 -15.52 -15.62
C ASN A 75 -12.45 -16.62 -14.86
N GLU A 76 -12.38 -17.83 -15.41
CA GLU A 76 -11.75 -18.99 -14.77
C GLU A 76 -10.26 -18.76 -14.45
N GLU A 77 -9.51 -18.08 -15.33
CA GLU A 77 -8.10 -17.72 -15.11
C GLU A 77 -7.95 -16.73 -13.94
N GLU A 78 -8.80 -15.72 -13.85
CA GLU A 78 -8.81 -14.73 -12.76
C GLU A 78 -9.23 -15.36 -11.42
N ILE A 79 -10.11 -16.35 -11.44
CA ILE A 79 -10.49 -17.14 -10.26
C ILE A 79 -9.27 -17.93 -9.78
N GLU A 80 -8.57 -18.61 -10.68
CA GLU A 80 -7.39 -19.40 -10.34
C GLU A 80 -6.22 -18.51 -9.83
N GLU A 81 -6.04 -17.32 -10.39
CA GLU A 81 -5.08 -16.31 -9.91
C GLU A 81 -5.43 -15.75 -8.53
N THR A 82 -6.72 -15.47 -8.26
CA THR A 82 -7.18 -14.94 -6.97
C THR A 82 -7.26 -16.00 -5.87
N GLU A 83 -7.52 -17.26 -6.22
CA GLU A 83 -7.57 -18.39 -5.28
C GLU A 83 -6.18 -18.80 -4.78
N ASN A 84 -5.13 -18.59 -5.58
CA ASN A 84 -3.79 -19.13 -5.33
C ASN A 84 -2.76 -18.14 -4.78
N GLU A 85 -2.89 -16.83 -4.97
CA GLU A 85 -1.88 -15.86 -4.51
C GLU A 85 -2.50 -14.68 -3.75
N ASN A 86 -2.43 -14.70 -2.41
CA ASN A 86 -2.65 -13.48 -1.63
C ASN A 86 -1.39 -12.61 -1.76
N PRO A 87 -1.46 -11.43 -2.42
CA PRO A 87 -0.27 -10.62 -2.71
C PRO A 87 0.37 -10.01 -1.46
N PHE A 88 -0.30 -10.09 -0.31
CA PHE A 88 0.21 -9.63 0.99
C PHE A 88 0.80 -10.76 1.83
N ILE A 89 0.87 -11.97 1.29
CA ILE A 89 1.46 -13.13 1.93
C ILE A 89 2.71 -13.53 1.13
N SER A 90 3.78 -13.85 1.85
CA SER A 90 5.01 -14.35 1.26
C SER A 90 5.50 -15.55 2.06
N ASP A 91 5.89 -16.60 1.34
CA ASP A 91 6.44 -17.81 1.95
C ASP A 91 7.96 -17.72 2.04
N ASN A 92 8.52 -18.35 3.05
CA ASN A 92 9.96 -18.58 3.22
C ASN A 92 10.80 -17.28 3.29
N ILE A 93 10.22 -16.18 3.78
CA ILE A 93 10.96 -14.93 4.04
C ILE A 93 11.53 -14.87 5.47
N LEU A 94 10.92 -15.58 6.42
CA LEU A 94 11.26 -15.57 7.83
C LEU A 94 11.32 -17.00 8.39
N CYS A 95 11.98 -17.16 9.54
CA CYS A 95 11.81 -18.36 10.36
C CYS A 95 10.60 -18.18 11.31
N PRO A 96 9.97 -19.28 11.77
CA PRO A 96 8.77 -19.20 12.62
C PRO A 96 8.96 -18.39 13.91
N GLU A 97 10.16 -18.41 14.48
CA GLU A 97 10.48 -17.62 15.66
C GLU A 97 10.48 -16.12 15.37
N CYS A 98 11.10 -15.68 14.25
CA CYS A 98 11.12 -14.28 13.85
C CYS A 98 9.71 -13.76 13.52
N GLU A 99 8.89 -14.57 12.86
CA GLU A 99 7.48 -14.25 12.62
C GLU A 99 6.72 -14.09 13.95
N HIS A 100 6.94 -15.00 14.90
CA HIS A 100 6.31 -14.91 16.21
C HIS A 100 6.70 -13.64 16.98
N MET A 101 7.98 -13.25 16.95
CA MET A 101 8.43 -12.01 17.58
C MET A 101 7.75 -10.76 17.00
N LEU A 102 7.55 -10.72 15.68
CA LEU A 102 6.82 -9.65 15.01
C LEU A 102 5.33 -9.63 15.42
N SER A 103 4.71 -10.79 15.57
CA SER A 103 3.33 -10.91 16.04
C SER A 103 3.15 -10.41 17.49
N VAL A 104 4.15 -10.64 18.36
CA VAL A 104 4.14 -10.08 19.73
C VAL A 104 4.21 -8.56 19.70
N LEU A 105 5.08 -7.96 18.88
CA LEU A 105 5.15 -6.51 18.67
C LEU A 105 3.82 -5.94 18.16
N GLU A 106 3.25 -6.56 17.12
CA GLU A 106 1.95 -6.17 16.55
C GLU A 106 0.84 -6.18 17.62
N SER A 107 0.83 -7.20 18.48
CA SER A 107 -0.15 -7.31 19.57
C SER A 107 -0.03 -6.14 20.56
N VAL A 108 1.20 -5.75 20.92
CA VAL A 108 1.47 -4.60 21.81
C VAL A 108 0.97 -3.29 21.19
N VAL A 109 1.26 -3.06 19.91
CA VAL A 109 0.87 -1.83 19.21
C VAL A 109 -0.63 -1.75 18.97
N ASN A 110 -1.27 -2.87 18.63
CA ASN A 110 -2.73 -2.95 18.50
C ASN A 110 -3.46 -2.51 19.77
N GLU A 111 -3.00 -3.01 20.93
CA GLU A 111 -3.58 -2.70 22.23
C GLU A 111 -3.31 -1.25 22.65
N ARG A 112 -2.07 -0.78 22.51
CA ARG A 112 -1.64 0.51 23.06
C ARG A 112 -2.00 1.71 22.17
N VAL A 113 -1.99 1.53 20.85
CA VAL A 113 -2.08 2.62 19.87
C VAL A 113 -3.29 2.44 18.97
N LEU A 114 -3.34 1.39 18.16
CA LEU A 114 -4.30 1.28 17.06
C LEU A 114 -5.76 1.26 17.54
N THR A 115 -6.04 0.60 18.66
CA THR A 115 -7.39 0.60 19.25
C THR A 115 -7.83 1.99 19.71
N LYS A 116 -6.90 2.83 20.18
CA LYS A 116 -7.21 4.20 20.64
C LYS A 116 -7.40 5.13 19.45
N THR A 117 -6.49 5.09 18.48
CA THR A 117 -6.55 5.98 17.31
C THR A 117 -7.78 5.68 16.44
N ARG A 118 -8.12 4.40 16.23
CA ARG A 118 -9.29 4.00 15.44
C ARG A 118 -10.65 4.32 16.06
N LYS A 119 -10.70 4.53 17.39
CA LYS A 119 -11.93 4.94 18.09
C LYS A 119 -12.10 6.45 18.17
N HIS A 120 -11.07 7.21 17.79
CA HIS A 120 -11.11 8.66 17.84
C HIS A 120 -11.93 9.20 16.68
N ILE A 121 -12.85 10.12 17.00
CA ILE A 121 -13.63 10.84 16.00
C ILE A 121 -13.03 12.23 15.89
N VAL A 122 -12.64 12.60 14.67
CA VAL A 122 -11.94 13.86 14.41
C VAL A 122 -12.92 15.02 14.49
N LYS A 123 -12.62 16.02 15.33
CA LYS A 123 -13.48 17.19 15.49
C LYS A 123 -13.28 18.21 14.37
N ASN A 124 -12.05 18.34 13.88
CA ASN A 124 -11.71 19.24 12.78
C ASN A 124 -11.99 18.59 11.43
N THR A 125 -13.18 18.80 10.89
CA THR A 125 -13.65 18.17 9.64
C THR A 125 -12.76 18.45 8.43
N GLY A 126 -12.01 19.57 8.38
CA GLY A 126 -11.09 19.90 7.28
C GLY A 126 -9.60 19.67 7.57
N GLY A 127 -9.26 19.07 8.71
CA GLY A 127 -7.86 18.97 9.14
C GLY A 127 -7.57 17.69 9.90
N TYR A 128 -6.85 17.81 11.01
CA TYR A 128 -6.49 16.70 11.87
C TYR A 128 -6.62 17.06 13.34
N ASP A 129 -6.89 16.06 14.15
CA ASP A 129 -6.67 16.11 15.60
C ASP A 129 -5.30 15.50 15.92
N LYS A 130 -4.71 15.93 17.03
CA LYS A 130 -3.47 15.33 17.55
C LYS A 130 -3.78 14.37 18.69
N ILE A 131 -3.16 13.20 18.68
CA ILE A 131 -3.18 12.28 19.82
C ILE A 131 -1.77 12.09 20.32
N ALA A 132 -1.58 12.32 21.61
CA ALA A 132 -0.34 11.98 22.30
C ALA A 132 -0.22 10.46 22.47
N ILE A 133 0.90 9.91 22.00
CA ILE A 133 1.32 8.54 22.19
C ILE A 133 2.41 8.53 23.26
N GLN A 134 2.09 7.91 24.39
CA GLN A 134 3.06 7.64 25.44
C GLN A 134 3.82 6.35 25.12
N ASP A 135 5.13 6.36 25.37
CA ASP A 135 6.03 5.24 25.07
C ASP A 135 5.85 4.73 23.63
N GLY A 136 6.09 5.61 22.66
CA GLY A 136 5.80 5.33 21.26
C GLY A 136 6.87 4.49 20.53
N ASP A 137 7.92 4.05 21.20
CA ASP A 137 8.96 3.19 20.63
C ASP A 137 8.44 1.87 20.03
N PRO A 138 7.46 1.16 20.62
CA PRO A 138 6.83 0.01 19.98
C PRO A 138 6.17 0.38 18.65
N LEU A 139 5.55 1.57 18.55
CA LEU A 139 4.97 2.05 17.30
C LEU A 139 6.06 2.31 16.25
N ARG A 140 7.20 2.88 16.64
CA ARG A 140 8.36 3.06 15.74
C ARG A 140 8.82 1.73 15.15
N LEU A 141 9.04 0.73 16.00
CA LEU A 141 9.42 -0.62 15.55
C LEU A 141 8.36 -1.26 14.66
N PHE A 142 7.09 -1.02 14.93
CA PHE A 142 6.01 -1.52 14.08
C PHE A 142 6.05 -0.86 12.69
N ILE A 143 6.28 0.45 12.60
CA ILE A 143 6.50 1.12 11.31
C ILE A 143 7.74 0.55 10.59
N TYR A 144 8.85 0.36 11.31
CA TYR A 144 10.06 -0.24 10.73
C TYR A 144 9.82 -1.65 10.20
N SER A 145 9.02 -2.46 10.89
CA SER A 145 8.72 -3.83 10.44
C SER A 145 7.85 -3.85 9.18
N LEU A 146 6.90 -2.91 9.05
CA LEU A 146 6.07 -2.78 7.85
C LEU A 146 6.91 -2.34 6.65
N ALA A 147 7.72 -1.29 6.80
CA ALA A 147 8.58 -0.80 5.73
C ALA A 147 9.64 -1.84 5.33
N TRP A 148 10.33 -2.44 6.31
CA TRP A 148 11.34 -3.46 6.05
C TRP A 148 10.76 -4.69 5.35
N ARG A 149 9.62 -5.23 5.81
CA ARG A 149 8.95 -6.36 5.14
C ARG A 149 8.51 -5.99 3.73
N GLY A 150 7.96 -4.80 3.53
CA GLY A 150 7.60 -4.32 2.19
C GLY A 150 8.81 -4.26 1.25
N ALA A 151 9.97 -3.81 1.76
CA ALA A 151 11.19 -3.69 0.96
C ALA A 151 11.79 -5.03 0.56
N ILE A 152 11.86 -6.00 1.48
CA ILE A 152 12.46 -7.32 1.16
C ILE A 152 11.60 -8.16 0.23
N THR A 153 10.30 -7.89 0.15
CA THR A 153 9.38 -8.59 -0.77
C THR A 153 9.16 -7.82 -2.08
N GLY A 154 9.60 -6.57 -2.16
CA GLY A 154 9.39 -5.71 -3.34
C GLY A 154 7.90 -5.45 -3.62
N ILE A 155 7.04 -5.50 -2.59
CA ILE A 155 5.61 -5.33 -2.79
C ILE A 155 5.33 -3.96 -3.39
N ASN A 156 4.51 -3.90 -4.44
CA ASN A 156 4.15 -2.64 -5.10
C ASN A 156 5.36 -1.81 -5.58
N ASN A 157 6.46 -2.48 -5.97
CA ASN A 157 7.73 -1.87 -6.34
C ASN A 157 8.33 -1.00 -5.22
N PHE A 158 7.93 -1.24 -3.97
CA PHE A 158 8.54 -0.60 -2.83
C PHE A 158 9.92 -1.18 -2.59
N GLU A 159 10.93 -0.36 -2.82
CA GLU A 159 12.33 -0.71 -2.60
C GLU A 159 12.98 0.28 -1.65
N MET A 160 13.90 -0.23 -0.84
CA MET A 160 14.76 0.60 0.00
C MET A 160 16.21 0.37 -0.39
N LEU A 161 17.01 1.43 -0.29
CA LEU A 161 18.47 1.31 -0.36
C LEU A 161 18.94 0.20 0.59
N PRO A 162 19.84 -0.68 0.16
CA PRO A 162 20.28 -1.83 0.96
C PRO A 162 20.78 -1.45 2.36
N GLU A 163 21.49 -0.33 2.46
CA GLU A 163 21.97 0.23 3.73
C GLU A 163 20.82 0.61 4.68
N HIS A 164 19.78 1.28 4.17
CA HIS A 164 18.60 1.68 4.95
C HIS A 164 17.80 0.46 5.41
N SER A 165 17.61 -0.52 4.52
CA SER A 165 16.93 -1.78 4.86
C SER A 165 17.69 -2.57 5.94
N GLU A 166 19.01 -2.64 5.84
CA GLU A 166 19.87 -3.32 6.82
C GLU A 166 19.90 -2.60 8.18
N ILE A 167 19.81 -1.26 8.20
CA ILE A 167 19.64 -0.49 9.45
C ILE A 167 18.33 -0.89 10.14
N LEU A 168 17.20 -0.90 9.43
CA LEU A 168 15.91 -1.31 10.00
C LEU A 168 15.97 -2.75 10.51
N ARG A 169 16.52 -3.67 9.72
CA ARG A 169 16.70 -5.07 10.11
C ARG A 169 17.47 -5.19 11.43
N ASN A 170 18.57 -4.45 11.57
CA ASN A 170 19.41 -4.48 12.77
C ASN A 170 18.69 -3.92 14.01
N ILE A 171 17.94 -2.83 13.85
CA ILE A 171 17.12 -2.27 14.93
C ILE A 171 16.07 -3.32 15.36
N LEU A 172 15.32 -3.87 14.41
CA LEU A 172 14.31 -4.91 14.66
C LEU A 172 14.92 -6.13 15.36
N HIS A 173 16.01 -6.67 14.82
CA HIS A 173 16.65 -7.88 15.36
C HIS A 173 17.15 -7.69 16.80
N LYS A 174 17.63 -6.50 17.16
CA LYS A 174 18.12 -6.21 18.53
C LYS A 174 16.98 -5.97 19.52
N SER A 175 15.85 -5.43 19.06
CA SER A 175 14.75 -5.03 19.95
C SER A 175 13.67 -6.09 20.12
N LEU A 176 13.46 -6.95 19.13
CA LEU A 176 12.37 -7.92 19.15
C LEU A 176 12.63 -9.08 20.14
N SER A 177 11.56 -9.61 20.74
CA SER A 177 11.55 -10.84 21.53
C SER A 177 10.20 -11.53 21.42
N SER A 178 10.18 -12.84 21.62
CA SER A 178 8.97 -13.68 21.67
C SER A 178 8.21 -13.50 22.99
N ASN A 179 8.86 -12.92 24.01
CA ASN A 179 8.24 -12.59 25.28
C ASN A 179 7.93 -11.08 25.35
N ARG A 180 6.68 -10.73 25.69
CA ARG A 180 6.24 -9.32 25.77
C ARG A 180 7.04 -8.49 26.77
N THR A 181 7.37 -9.03 27.94
CA THR A 181 8.13 -8.31 28.97
C THR A 181 9.55 -8.06 28.51
N GLU A 182 10.18 -9.07 27.91
CA GLU A 182 11.53 -8.96 27.36
C GLU A 182 11.56 -8.02 26.15
N LEU A 183 10.56 -8.06 25.27
CA LEU A 183 10.40 -7.11 24.16
C LEU A 183 10.43 -5.67 24.68
N LEU A 184 9.61 -5.34 25.67
CA LEU A 184 9.56 -3.99 26.22
C LEU A 184 10.88 -3.58 26.87
N LYS A 185 11.55 -4.50 27.57
CA LYS A 185 12.89 -4.28 28.14
C LYS A 185 13.94 -4.04 27.05
N ASN A 186 13.93 -4.83 25.99
CA ASN A 186 14.86 -4.71 24.86
C ASN A 186 14.64 -3.39 24.10
N ILE A 187 13.40 -2.94 23.97
CA ILE A 187 13.07 -1.63 23.40
C ILE A 187 13.68 -0.52 24.24
N GLU A 188 13.51 -0.55 25.56
CA GLU A 188 14.06 0.45 26.47
C GLU A 188 15.60 0.48 26.41
N GLN A 189 16.24 -0.70 26.47
CA GLN A 189 17.68 -0.85 26.39
C GLN A 189 18.27 -0.33 25.08
N HIS A 190 17.54 -0.45 23.98
CA HIS A 190 17.97 -0.01 22.65
C HIS A 190 17.25 1.27 22.18
N SER A 191 16.66 2.05 23.09
CA SER A 191 15.85 3.23 22.76
C SER A 191 16.58 4.24 21.88
N ASN A 192 17.88 4.48 22.12
CA ASN A 192 18.70 5.36 21.26
C ASN A 192 18.75 4.88 19.80
N LEU A 193 18.80 3.56 19.57
CA LEU A 193 18.76 2.99 18.22
C LEU A 193 17.35 3.11 17.62
N VAL A 194 16.33 2.76 18.40
CA VAL A 194 14.92 2.84 17.95
C VAL A 194 14.52 4.25 17.57
N ARG A 195 15.06 5.27 18.24
CA ARG A 195 14.71 6.68 18.00
C ARG A 195 15.67 7.41 17.07
N SER A 196 16.67 6.71 16.52
CA SER A 196 17.68 7.28 15.62
C SER A 196 17.13 7.70 14.25
N ILE A 197 15.99 7.16 13.83
CA ILE A 197 15.37 7.45 12.54
C ILE A 197 14.15 8.34 12.76
N SER A 198 14.09 9.42 12.00
CA SER A 198 12.97 10.37 12.06
C SER A 198 11.75 9.78 11.36
N LEU A 199 10.57 9.98 11.96
CA LEU A 199 9.31 9.46 11.45
C LEU A 199 8.25 10.56 11.42
N LEU A 200 7.33 10.43 10.47
CA LEU A 200 6.04 11.10 10.52
C LEU A 200 4.97 10.03 10.40
N ILE A 201 3.96 10.05 11.27
CA ILE A 201 2.86 9.08 11.28
C ILE A 201 1.53 9.84 11.34
N ALA A 202 0.60 9.46 10.47
CA ALA A 202 -0.76 9.96 10.49
C ALA A 202 -1.75 8.82 10.29
N PHE A 203 -2.83 8.83 11.07
CA PHE A 203 -3.97 7.95 10.89
C PHE A 203 -5.06 8.64 10.08
N LEU A 204 -5.83 7.89 9.29
CA LEU A 204 -6.95 8.38 8.50
C LEU A 204 -8.25 7.88 9.12
N GLU A 205 -9.14 8.79 9.48
CA GLU A 205 -10.45 8.43 10.02
C GLU A 205 -11.31 7.74 8.95
N VAL A 206 -11.81 6.55 9.29
CA VAL A 206 -12.62 5.71 8.39
C VAL A 206 -14.09 5.73 8.84
N HIS A 207 -14.97 6.26 7.99
CA HIS A 207 -16.44 6.18 8.16
C HIS A 207 -17.06 5.42 6.97
N GLY A 208 -17.91 4.43 7.25
CA GLY A 208 -18.78 3.80 6.24
C GLY A 208 -18.11 2.74 5.35
N LYS A 209 -18.38 2.76 4.03
CA LYS A 209 -17.80 1.79 3.08
C LYS A 209 -16.28 2.01 2.96
N ASN A 210 -15.56 0.92 3.12
CA ASN A 210 -14.11 0.84 3.03
C ASN A 210 -13.63 0.96 1.57
N ASP A 211 -13.37 2.19 1.13
CA ASP A 211 -12.57 2.46 -0.08
C ASP A 211 -11.10 2.54 0.37
N ASN A 212 -10.56 1.39 0.68
CA ASN A 212 -9.30 1.23 1.39
C ASN A 212 -8.21 0.79 0.42
N PHE A 213 -7.05 1.44 0.49
CA PHE A 213 -5.98 1.28 -0.50
C PHE A 213 -4.63 1.08 0.17
N ILE A 214 -3.74 0.42 -0.55
CA ILE A 214 -2.32 0.33 -0.23
C ILE A 214 -1.55 1.14 -1.27
N TYR A 215 -0.83 2.14 -0.82
CA TYR A 215 0.08 2.94 -1.64
C TYR A 215 1.48 2.88 -1.04
N CYS A 216 2.46 2.65 -1.90
CA CYS A 216 3.87 2.73 -1.58
C CYS A 216 4.49 3.80 -2.49
N SER A 217 5.15 4.80 -1.91
CA SER A 217 5.87 5.80 -2.68
C SER A 217 7.13 5.18 -3.27
N LEU A 218 7.44 5.60 -4.51
CA LEU A 218 8.69 5.25 -5.19
C LEU A 218 9.85 6.15 -4.77
N SER A 219 9.57 7.20 -3.98
CA SER A 219 10.60 8.09 -3.45
C SER A 219 11.39 7.41 -2.33
N TYR A 220 12.69 7.63 -2.34
CA TYR A 220 13.61 7.21 -1.27
C TYR A 220 13.83 8.32 -0.22
N LYS A 221 13.23 9.50 -0.44
CA LYS A 221 13.44 10.74 0.35
C LYS A 221 12.14 11.54 0.49
N PRO A 222 11.24 11.17 1.43
CA PRO A 222 11.32 10.01 2.32
C PRO A 222 10.74 8.75 1.70
N TYR A 223 11.01 7.59 2.31
CA TYR A 223 10.19 6.42 2.08
C TYR A 223 8.80 6.66 2.67
N ALA A 224 7.75 6.45 1.89
CA ALA A 224 6.39 6.74 2.33
C ALA A 224 5.40 5.63 1.97
N MET A 225 4.45 5.36 2.85
CA MET A 225 3.38 4.39 2.61
C MET A 225 2.05 4.87 3.17
N ILE A 226 0.97 4.51 2.49
CA ILE A 226 -0.40 4.56 3.00
C ILE A 226 -0.90 3.12 3.02
N LEU A 227 -1.10 2.58 4.20
CA LEU A 227 -1.61 1.24 4.45
C LEU A 227 -2.96 1.40 5.16
N ASN A 228 -4.05 1.38 4.39
CA ASN A 228 -5.39 1.55 4.94
C ASN A 228 -5.61 2.91 5.63
N ASP A 229 -5.76 2.86 6.95
CA ASP A 229 -6.00 3.96 7.87
C ASP A 229 -4.70 4.46 8.51
N LEU A 230 -3.55 3.91 8.12
CA LEU A 230 -2.23 4.28 8.61
C LEU A 230 -1.40 4.82 7.45
N SER A 231 -0.81 5.99 7.63
CA SER A 231 0.18 6.56 6.72
C SER A 231 1.43 6.93 7.48
N PHE A 232 2.58 6.74 6.85
CA PHE A 232 3.86 7.11 7.47
C PHE A 232 4.91 7.50 6.44
N GLN A 233 5.89 8.29 6.90
CA GLN A 233 7.10 8.67 6.19
C GLN A 233 8.32 8.39 7.06
N ILE A 234 9.38 7.80 6.47
CA ILE A 234 10.63 7.44 7.15
C ILE A 234 11.78 8.24 6.55
N PHE A 235 12.51 8.94 7.43
CA PHE A 235 13.61 9.83 7.05
C PHE A 235 14.92 9.32 7.67
N PHE A 236 15.81 8.81 6.81
CA PHE A 236 17.16 8.37 7.20
C PHE A 236 18.18 9.50 7.20
N ASP A 237 17.99 10.49 6.33
CA ASP A 237 18.75 11.74 6.33
C ASP A 237 18.06 12.78 7.22
N ASP A 238 18.82 13.72 7.79
CA ASP A 238 18.28 14.95 8.37
C ASP A 238 17.53 15.72 7.28
N ALA A 239 16.22 15.47 7.18
CA ALA A 239 15.37 15.87 6.06
C ALA A 239 15.58 17.35 5.68
N PRO A 240 16.33 17.68 4.61
CA PRO A 240 16.35 19.05 4.12
C PRO A 240 14.91 19.44 3.75
N ASP A 241 14.55 20.71 3.88
CA ASP A 241 13.17 21.16 3.62
C ASP A 241 12.66 20.82 2.20
N ASN A 242 13.58 20.51 1.28
CA ASN A 242 13.30 20.08 -0.09
C ASN A 242 13.10 18.56 -0.28
N SER A 243 13.19 17.74 0.77
CA SER A 243 13.00 16.28 0.72
C SER A 243 11.62 15.85 1.27
N PHE A 244 10.66 16.75 1.27
CA PHE A 244 9.28 16.41 1.58
C PHE A 244 8.61 16.10 0.26
N ASP A 245 8.04 14.90 0.10
CA ASP A 245 7.17 14.60 -1.05
C ASP A 245 6.03 15.63 -1.01
N PRO A 246 6.04 16.69 -1.85
CA PRO A 246 5.16 17.85 -1.66
C PRO A 246 3.70 17.46 -1.79
N GLU A 247 3.45 16.31 -2.42
CA GLU A 247 2.13 15.82 -2.74
C GLU A 247 1.96 14.38 -2.31
N PHE A 248 2.44 13.97 -1.12
CA PHE A 248 2.17 12.64 -0.52
C PHE A 248 0.64 12.40 -0.35
N MET A 249 0.00 12.17 -1.49
CA MET A 249 -1.42 12.23 -1.79
C MET A 249 -2.17 13.41 -1.16
N GLY A 250 -1.48 14.54 -0.96
CA GLY A 250 -2.02 15.74 -0.31
C GLY A 250 -2.10 15.68 1.22
N ILE A 251 -1.65 14.58 1.87
CA ILE A 251 -1.53 14.49 3.34
C ILE A 251 -0.62 15.61 3.84
N ASN A 252 0.51 15.79 3.16
CA ASN A 252 1.54 16.78 3.45
C ASN A 252 1.07 18.24 3.29
N ASN A 253 -0.07 18.49 2.64
CA ASN A 253 -0.70 19.82 2.58
C ASN A 253 -1.56 20.14 3.80
N VAL A 254 -1.93 19.11 4.58
CA VAL A 254 -2.81 19.23 5.74
C VAL A 254 -1.99 19.20 7.03
N ILE A 255 -1.03 18.28 7.11
CA ILE A 255 -0.19 18.14 8.29
C ILE A 255 1.03 19.05 8.20
N LYS A 256 1.41 19.64 9.33
CA LYS A 256 2.64 20.43 9.42
C LYS A 256 3.78 19.56 9.90
N LYS A 257 4.79 19.37 9.06
CA LYS A 257 6.00 18.59 9.35
C LYS A 257 6.62 18.98 10.69
N ASP A 258 6.84 20.27 10.91
CA ASP A 258 7.52 20.79 12.11
C ASP A 258 6.75 20.50 13.42
N GLU A 259 5.46 20.21 13.33
CA GLU A 259 4.63 19.91 14.50
C GLU A 259 4.55 18.42 14.83
N LEU A 260 4.86 17.52 13.88
CA LEU A 260 4.59 16.09 13.99
C LEU A 260 5.78 15.20 13.64
N LEU A 261 6.90 15.79 13.21
CA LEU A 261 8.12 15.07 12.90
C LEU A 261 8.77 14.57 14.19
N MET A 262 8.74 13.26 14.39
CA MET A 262 9.19 12.62 15.62
C MET A 262 10.70 12.40 15.58
N LYS A 263 11.45 13.24 16.28
CA LYS A 263 12.92 13.19 16.34
C LYS A 263 13.41 12.80 17.73
N ASN A 264 14.01 11.62 17.87
CA ASN A 264 14.66 11.16 19.11
C ASN A 264 13.77 11.12 20.40
N GLU A 265 12.46 11.35 20.28
CA GLU A 265 11.55 11.46 21.42
C GLU A 265 10.87 10.12 21.76
N ALA A 266 10.66 9.90 23.06
CA ALA A 266 9.93 8.74 23.61
C ALA A 266 8.41 8.87 23.48
N ASN A 267 7.92 10.10 23.70
CA ASN A 267 6.51 10.46 23.64
C ASN A 267 6.34 11.41 22.46
N PHE A 268 5.31 11.22 21.66
CA PHE A 268 5.09 12.04 20.48
C PHE A 268 3.62 12.18 20.15
N GLU A 269 3.32 13.13 19.28
CA GLU A 269 1.97 13.31 18.74
C GLU A 269 1.86 12.64 17.38
N VAL A 270 0.74 11.96 17.15
CA VAL A 270 0.33 11.50 15.82
C VAL A 270 -0.89 12.28 15.37
N ALA A 271 -0.98 12.54 14.06
CA ALA A 271 -2.18 13.12 13.49
C ALA A 271 -3.25 12.05 13.28
N ILE A 272 -4.51 12.42 13.50
CA ILE A 272 -5.68 11.71 12.98
C ILE A 272 -6.41 12.64 12.03
N LEU A 273 -6.25 12.37 10.75
CA LEU A 273 -6.84 13.11 9.64
C LEU A 273 -8.32 12.79 9.55
N SER A 274 -9.13 13.83 9.34
CA SER A 274 -10.58 13.66 9.19
C SER A 274 -10.93 12.79 7.99
N ASN A 275 -12.14 12.22 7.99
CA ASN A 275 -12.62 11.46 6.85
C ASN A 275 -12.75 12.31 5.57
N GLN A 276 -12.94 13.63 5.67
CA GLN A 276 -12.93 14.52 4.51
C GLN A 276 -11.53 14.60 3.88
N VAL A 277 -10.48 14.70 4.71
CA VAL A 277 -9.09 14.64 4.26
C VAL A 277 -8.81 13.27 3.65
N ARG A 278 -9.24 12.17 4.28
CA ARG A 278 -9.13 10.81 3.73
C ARG A 278 -9.78 10.70 2.35
N MET A 279 -11.00 11.21 2.18
CA MET A 279 -11.68 11.21 0.88
C MET A 279 -10.90 11.99 -0.18
N GLN A 280 -10.25 13.10 0.19
CA GLN A 280 -9.40 13.85 -0.73
C GLN A 280 -8.13 13.07 -1.09
N VAL A 281 -7.49 12.43 -0.12
CA VAL A 281 -6.34 11.53 -0.34
C VAL A 281 -6.72 10.41 -1.31
N ASN A 282 -7.87 9.77 -1.12
CA ASN A 282 -8.38 8.74 -2.03
C ASN A 282 -8.64 9.27 -3.44
N ARG A 283 -9.13 10.51 -3.60
CA ARG A 283 -9.29 11.13 -4.93
C ARG A 283 -7.94 11.39 -5.61
N ASN A 284 -6.97 11.89 -4.86
CA ASN A 284 -5.62 12.15 -5.35
C ASN A 284 -4.94 10.85 -5.79
N LEU A 285 -5.05 9.79 -4.96
CA LEU A 285 -4.59 8.43 -5.31
C LEU A 285 -5.23 7.95 -6.61
N ASN A 286 -6.56 8.00 -6.71
CA ASN A 286 -7.28 7.60 -7.91
C ASN A 286 -6.86 8.42 -9.14
N SER A 287 -6.57 9.71 -8.98
CA SER A 287 -6.07 10.56 -10.07
C SER A 287 -4.67 10.14 -10.51
N ALA A 288 -3.74 9.99 -9.57
CA ALA A 288 -2.38 9.54 -9.85
C ALA A 288 -2.35 8.16 -10.51
N MET A 289 -3.24 7.26 -10.08
CA MET A 289 -3.40 5.95 -10.70
C MET A 289 -3.90 6.02 -12.14
N LYS A 290 -4.82 6.93 -12.47
CA LYS A 290 -5.23 7.16 -13.86
C LYS A 290 -4.04 7.53 -14.71
N ASP A 291 -3.17 8.38 -14.22
CA ASP A 291 -2.00 8.81 -14.97
C ASP A 291 -0.97 7.68 -15.14
N ILE A 292 -0.73 6.89 -14.10
CA ILE A 292 0.17 5.72 -14.14
C ILE A 292 -0.33 4.67 -15.14
N ILE A 293 -1.64 4.43 -15.21
CA ILE A 293 -2.22 3.40 -16.07
C ILE A 293 -2.42 3.90 -17.51
N LEU A 294 -2.97 5.11 -17.67
CA LEU A 294 -3.31 5.65 -18.98
C LEU A 294 -2.08 6.07 -19.77
N LYS A 295 -1.03 6.59 -19.11
CA LYS A 295 0.15 7.09 -19.84
C LYS A 295 0.90 5.99 -20.60
N PRO A 296 1.27 4.84 -20.00
CA PRO A 296 1.85 3.71 -20.75
C PRO A 296 0.91 3.17 -21.81
N ALA A 297 -0.41 3.10 -21.54
CA ALA A 297 -1.39 2.66 -22.52
C ALA A 297 -1.45 3.60 -23.75
N ILE A 298 -1.39 4.92 -23.53
CA ILE A 298 -1.33 5.93 -24.59
C ILE A 298 -0.02 5.81 -25.37
N GLU A 299 1.10 5.57 -24.71
CA GLU A 299 2.41 5.37 -25.36
C GLU A 299 2.39 4.11 -26.24
N LEU A 300 1.90 2.98 -25.72
CA LEU A 300 1.74 1.73 -26.46
C LEU A 300 0.78 1.90 -27.65
N PHE A 301 -0.36 2.56 -27.44
CA PHE A 301 -1.29 2.89 -28.51
C PHE A 301 -0.61 3.74 -29.58
N SER A 302 0.14 4.77 -29.19
CA SER A 302 0.83 5.66 -30.13
C SER A 302 1.88 4.94 -30.95
N LEU A 303 2.64 4.02 -30.33
CA LEU A 303 3.61 3.16 -31.03
C LEU A 303 2.93 2.20 -32.01
N ALA A 304 1.85 1.55 -31.59
CA ALA A 304 1.07 0.68 -32.46
C ALA A 304 0.48 1.47 -33.63
N PHE A 305 -0.16 2.61 -33.34
CA PHE A 305 -0.74 3.50 -34.33
C PHE A 305 0.30 3.96 -35.35
N GLN A 306 1.48 4.38 -34.90
CA GLN A 306 2.58 4.76 -35.78
C GLN A 306 3.01 3.61 -36.68
N LYS A 307 3.11 2.40 -36.16
CA LYS A 307 3.49 1.21 -36.95
C LYS A 307 2.47 0.88 -38.04
N PHE A 308 1.17 1.00 -37.75
CA PHE A 308 0.09 0.65 -38.68
C PHE A 308 -0.30 1.77 -39.65
N ILE A 309 -0.28 3.03 -39.19
CA ILE A 309 -0.74 4.19 -39.95
C ILE A 309 0.42 5.01 -40.52
N GLN A 310 1.66 4.73 -40.12
CA GLN A 310 2.88 5.41 -40.59
C GLN A 310 2.93 6.91 -40.22
N ARG A 311 2.20 7.31 -39.17
CA ARG A 311 2.29 8.63 -38.53
C ARG A 311 1.89 8.53 -37.06
N LEU A 312 2.27 9.51 -36.25
CA LEU A 312 1.77 9.62 -34.87
C LEU A 312 0.27 9.96 -34.85
N PRO A 313 -0.47 9.49 -33.83
CA PRO A 313 -1.87 9.86 -33.67
C PRO A 313 -2.01 11.34 -33.31
N HIS A 314 -3.04 12.00 -33.85
CA HIS A 314 -3.45 13.33 -33.45
C HIS A 314 -4.15 13.30 -32.09
N ARG A 315 -4.25 14.47 -31.45
CA ARG A 315 -4.88 14.61 -30.12
C ARG A 315 -6.29 14.01 -30.06
N GLU A 316 -7.07 14.21 -31.11
CA GLU A 316 -8.45 13.71 -31.22
C GLU A 316 -8.51 12.17 -31.27
N GLU A 317 -7.53 11.53 -31.91
CA GLU A 317 -7.44 10.07 -32.04
C GLU A 317 -6.99 9.44 -30.72
N VAL A 318 -6.05 10.08 -30.02
CA VAL A 318 -5.69 9.70 -28.64
C VAL A 318 -6.88 9.87 -27.70
N GLN A 319 -7.65 10.94 -27.86
CA GLN A 319 -8.83 11.18 -27.01
C GLN A 319 -9.94 10.17 -27.27
N LEU A 320 -10.13 9.73 -28.52
CA LEU A 320 -11.03 8.64 -28.86
C LEU A 320 -10.58 7.31 -28.23
N PHE A 321 -9.27 7.01 -28.28
CA PHE A 321 -8.70 5.85 -27.58
C PHE A 321 -9.00 5.91 -26.08
N ILE A 322 -8.70 7.04 -25.42
CA ILE A 322 -8.98 7.22 -24.00
C ILE A 322 -10.48 7.06 -23.70
N GLN A 323 -11.36 7.60 -24.55
CA GLN A 323 -12.81 7.42 -24.38
C GLN A 323 -13.24 5.96 -24.49
N ASN A 324 -12.68 5.21 -25.44
CA ASN A 324 -12.97 3.78 -25.61
C ASN A 324 -12.42 2.95 -24.45
N VAL A 325 -11.26 3.31 -23.90
CA VAL A 325 -10.76 2.75 -22.63
C VAL A 325 -11.76 3.06 -21.51
N ILE A 326 -12.10 4.33 -21.28
CA ILE A 326 -12.97 4.75 -20.17
C ILE A 326 -14.37 4.11 -20.24
N LYS A 327 -14.95 3.98 -21.44
CA LYS A 327 -16.24 3.31 -21.66
C LYS A 327 -16.25 1.86 -21.19
N ARG A 328 -15.09 1.19 -21.21
CA ARG A 328 -14.95 -0.21 -20.81
C ARG A 328 -14.75 -0.40 -19.31
N GLY A 329 -14.16 0.58 -18.62
CA GLY A 329 -13.89 0.52 -17.17
C GLY A 329 -14.97 1.10 -16.26
N ASP A 330 -16.12 1.53 -16.80
CA ASP A 330 -17.23 2.17 -16.05
C ASP A 330 -16.78 3.29 -15.09
N HIS A 331 -15.76 4.06 -15.54
CA HIS A 331 -15.07 5.12 -14.79
C HIS A 331 -14.30 4.69 -13.52
N LYS A 332 -14.23 3.40 -13.19
CA LYS A 332 -13.50 2.87 -12.03
C LYS A 332 -12.19 2.20 -12.44
N LEU A 333 -11.11 2.52 -11.75
CA LEU A 333 -9.75 2.10 -12.09
C LEU A 333 -9.49 0.61 -11.87
N GLU A 334 -10.20 0.02 -10.91
CA GLU A 334 -10.18 -1.42 -10.59
C GLU A 334 -10.65 -2.34 -11.73
N ASN A 335 -11.14 -1.77 -12.83
CA ASN A 335 -11.79 -2.50 -13.92
C ASN A 335 -10.94 -2.60 -15.17
N TYR A 336 -9.78 -1.93 -15.22
CA TYR A 336 -8.91 -1.95 -16.39
C TYR A 336 -7.95 -3.14 -16.34
N THR A 337 -8.08 -4.04 -17.30
CA THR A 337 -7.15 -5.14 -17.57
C THR A 337 -6.30 -4.83 -18.81
N PRO A 338 -5.13 -5.49 -18.99
CA PRO A 338 -4.35 -5.39 -20.23
C PRO A 338 -5.19 -5.64 -21.49
N LYS A 339 -6.14 -6.57 -21.40
CA LYS A 339 -7.07 -6.90 -22.48
C LYS A 339 -7.98 -5.73 -22.83
N ASP A 340 -8.46 -4.96 -21.85
CA ASP A 340 -9.30 -3.79 -22.11
C ASP A 340 -8.58 -2.71 -22.92
N PHE A 341 -7.27 -2.53 -22.70
CA PHE A 341 -6.46 -1.60 -23.50
C PHE A 341 -6.27 -2.10 -24.94
N VAL A 342 -6.02 -3.39 -25.13
CA VAL A 342 -5.87 -3.99 -26.46
C VAL A 342 -7.18 -3.91 -27.25
N GLU A 343 -8.31 -4.21 -26.59
CA GLU A 343 -9.62 -4.12 -27.20
C GLU A 343 -10.02 -2.67 -27.50
N ALA A 344 -9.76 -1.73 -26.59
CA ALA A 344 -9.99 -0.31 -26.82
C ALA A 344 -9.13 0.23 -27.97
N ALA A 345 -7.87 -0.19 -28.07
CA ALA A 345 -6.99 0.17 -29.18
C ALA A 345 -7.54 -0.37 -30.50
N SER A 346 -7.97 -1.63 -30.52
CA SER A 346 -8.57 -2.27 -31.70
C SER A 346 -9.85 -1.56 -32.15
N GLU A 347 -10.75 -1.28 -31.21
CA GLU A 347 -12.00 -0.56 -31.47
C GLU A 347 -11.74 0.86 -32.01
N THR A 348 -10.76 1.55 -31.45
CA THR A 348 -10.36 2.89 -31.92
C THR A 348 -9.84 2.84 -33.35
N MET A 349 -9.01 1.85 -33.67
CA MET A 349 -8.49 1.66 -35.03
C MET A 349 -9.60 1.35 -36.03
N LEU A 350 -10.61 0.56 -35.64
CA LEU A 350 -11.79 0.26 -36.46
C LEU A 350 -12.65 1.49 -36.71
N GLN A 351 -12.85 2.34 -35.69
CA GLN A 351 -13.63 3.58 -35.81
C GLN A 351 -12.94 4.61 -36.70
N LEU A 352 -11.61 4.75 -36.60
CA LEU A 352 -10.85 5.70 -37.40
C LEU A 352 -10.62 5.22 -38.84
N PHE A 353 -10.50 3.91 -39.04
CA PHE A 353 -10.15 3.32 -40.33
C PHE A 353 -11.05 2.12 -40.70
N PRO A 354 -12.37 2.31 -40.85
CA PRO A 354 -13.31 1.22 -41.11
C PRO A 354 -13.01 0.47 -42.42
N GLU A 355 -12.47 1.17 -43.42
CA GLU A 355 -12.06 0.64 -44.72
C GLU A 355 -10.93 -0.41 -44.62
N ARG A 356 -10.10 -0.35 -43.57
CA ARG A 356 -8.95 -1.26 -43.37
C ARG A 356 -9.30 -2.51 -42.56
N SER A 357 -10.58 -2.71 -42.25
CA SER A 357 -11.08 -3.80 -41.40
C SER A 357 -11.84 -4.89 -42.17
N LYS A 358 -12.02 -4.70 -43.48
CA LYS A 358 -12.53 -5.75 -44.37
C LYS A 358 -11.34 -6.56 -44.90
N PRO A 359 -11.45 -7.91 -44.94
CA PRO A 359 -10.37 -8.81 -45.33
C PRO A 359 -9.87 -8.56 -46.75
#